data_AF-A0A822IYV2-F1
#
_entry.id   AF-A0A822IYV2-F1
#
_cell.length_a   1.000
_cell.length_b   1.000
_cell.length_c   1.000
_cell.angle_alpha   90.00
_cell.angle_beta   90.00
_cell.angle_gamma   90.00
#
_symmetry.space_group_name_H-M   'P 1'
#
loop_
_entity.id
_entity.type
_entity.pdbx_description
1 polymer ?
#
loop_
_entity_poly.entity_id
_entity_poly.type
_entity_poly.pdbx_seq_one_letter_code
_entity_poly.pdbx_strand_id
1 'polypeptide(L)'
;METVEIPKDVWSPISGLVRHGIYKNEKSALINIVHDMSLSKMKETENTIQGFKEKYGITFEDFEKQIESAVKEDFEKWDDYIEWKAYYKSYHYWKSIHEESSKWL
;
A
#
# COMPACT_ATOMS: atom_id res chain seq x y z
N MET A 1 8.51 -26.65 5.54
CA MET A 1 7.62 -25.57 5.05
C MET A 1 6.21 -25.97 5.42
N GLU A 2 5.49 -25.08 6.09
CA GLU A 2 4.06 -25.26 6.32
C GLU A 2 3.33 -25.03 4.99
N THR A 3 2.38 -25.92 4.66
CA THR A 3 1.62 -25.86 3.40
C THR A 3 0.15 -25.63 3.71
N VAL A 4 -0.50 -24.80 2.91
CA VAL A 4 -1.94 -24.53 2.99
C VAL A 4 -2.63 -25.16 1.78
N GLU A 5 -3.70 -25.93 2.02
CA GLU A 5 -4.55 -26.43 0.94
C GLU A 5 -5.51 -25.34 0.47
N ILE A 6 -5.53 -25.07 -0.84
CA ILE A 6 -6.41 -24.06 -1.44
C ILE A 6 -7.39 -24.75 -2.40
N PRO A 7 -8.70 -24.49 -2.29
CA PRO A 7 -9.70 -25.01 -3.21
C PRO A 7 -9.41 -24.66 -4.69
N LYS A 8 -9.69 -25.60 -5.60
CA LYS A 8 -9.35 -25.45 -7.04
C LYS A 8 -10.08 -24.30 -7.73
N ASP A 9 -11.31 -24.01 -7.31
CA ASP A 9 -12.11 -22.90 -7.83
C ASP A 9 -11.49 -21.55 -7.48
N VAL A 10 -10.91 -21.40 -6.29
CA VAL A 10 -10.14 -20.21 -5.88
C VAL A 10 -8.88 -20.03 -6.75
N TRP A 11 -8.25 -21.13 -7.16
CA TRP A 11 -7.09 -21.11 -8.07
C TRP A 11 -7.43 -20.93 -9.55
N SER A 12 -8.67 -21.17 -9.94
CA SER A 12 -9.10 -21.17 -11.35
C SER A 12 -8.76 -19.87 -12.10
N PRO A 13 -8.93 -18.66 -11.52
CA PRO A 13 -8.53 -17.42 -12.18
C PRO A 13 -7.01 -17.36 -12.45
N ILE A 14 -6.18 -17.74 -11.46
CA ILE A 14 -4.72 -17.72 -11.57
C ILE A 14 -4.24 -18.74 -12.61
N SER A 15 -4.75 -19.98 -12.55
CA SER A 15 -4.46 -20.98 -13.58
C SER A 15 -4.98 -20.55 -14.96
N GLY A 16 -6.05 -19.75 -15.02
CA GLY A 16 -6.50 -19.09 -16.24
C GLY A 16 -5.42 -18.22 -16.86
N LEU A 17 -4.74 -17.38 -16.08
CA LEU A 17 -3.69 -16.48 -16.57
C LEU A 17 -2.50 -17.26 -17.15
N VAL A 18 -2.13 -18.39 -16.52
CA VAL A 18 -1.07 -19.27 -17.02
C VAL A 18 -1.49 -19.95 -18.32
N ARG A 19 -2.70 -20.51 -18.39
CA ARG A 19 -3.22 -21.18 -19.60
C ARG A 19 -3.27 -20.27 -20.82
N HIS A 20 -3.51 -18.98 -20.62
CA HIS A 20 -3.52 -17.98 -21.70
C HIS A 20 -2.12 -17.40 -22.00
N GLY A 21 -1.06 -17.90 -21.35
CA GLY A 21 0.31 -17.48 -21.61
C GLY A 21 0.70 -16.12 -21.03
N ILE A 22 -0.11 -15.55 -20.13
CA ILE A 22 0.19 -14.26 -19.48
C ILE A 22 1.36 -14.44 -18.50
N TYR A 23 1.42 -15.57 -17.79
CA TYR A 23 2.48 -15.91 -16.86
C TYR A 23 3.01 -17.32 -17.09
N LYS A 24 4.29 -17.55 -16.76
CA LYS A 24 4.98 -18.83 -16.97
C LYS A 24 4.44 -19.98 -16.10
N ASN A 25 3.95 -19.68 -14.90
CA ASN A 25 3.38 -20.64 -13.93
C ASN A 25 2.58 -19.91 -12.84
N GLU A 26 1.81 -20.65 -12.03
CA GLU A 26 0.95 -20.04 -10.99
C GLU A 26 1.75 -19.27 -9.95
N LYS A 27 2.94 -19.74 -9.58
CA LYS A 27 3.82 -19.02 -8.64
C LYS A 27 4.17 -17.62 -9.18
N SER A 28 4.59 -17.53 -10.44
CA SER A 28 4.91 -16.25 -11.07
C SER A 28 3.69 -15.34 -11.19
N ALA A 29 2.51 -15.90 -11.51
CA ALA A 29 1.27 -15.13 -11.57
C ALA A 29 0.94 -14.51 -10.21
N LEU A 30 1.00 -15.30 -9.13
CA LEU A 30 0.74 -14.81 -7.77
C LEU A 30 1.69 -13.69 -7.36
N ILE A 31 3.00 -13.89 -7.54
CA ILE A 31 4.00 -12.89 -7.15
C ILE A 31 3.78 -11.59 -7.91
N ASN A 32 3.57 -11.66 -9.23
CA ASN A 32 3.35 -10.46 -10.04
C ASN A 32 2.03 -9.75 -9.68
N ILE A 33 0.94 -10.49 -9.43
CA ILE A 33 -0.33 -9.89 -8.99
C ILE A 33 -0.16 -9.14 -7.68
N VAL A 34 0.51 -9.73 -6.68
CA VAL A 34 0.76 -9.07 -5.39
C VAL A 34 1.67 -7.86 -5.56
N HIS A 35 2.70 -7.97 -6.39
CA HIS A 35 3.62 -6.88 -6.72
C HIS A 35 2.90 -5.69 -7.38
N ASP A 36 2.06 -5.95 -8.38
CA ASP A 36 1.35 -4.92 -9.12
C ASP A 36 0.24 -4.30 -8.27
N MET A 37 -0.46 -5.11 -7.45
CA MET A 37 -1.46 -4.63 -6.51
C MET A 37 -0.84 -3.71 -5.45
N SER A 38 0.27 -4.10 -4.85
CA SER A 38 0.97 -3.29 -3.85
C SER A 38 1.46 -1.97 -4.45
N LEU A 39 2.02 -2.00 -5.66
CA LEU A 39 2.42 -0.79 -6.38
C LEU A 39 1.24 0.14 -6.67
N SER A 40 0.10 -0.40 -7.11
CA SER A 40 -1.12 0.38 -7.34
C SER A 40 -1.61 1.06 -6.06
N LYS A 41 -1.61 0.33 -4.94
CA LYS A 41 -2.02 0.86 -3.64
C LYS A 41 -1.08 1.93 -3.10
N MET A 42 0.23 1.77 -3.30
CA MET A 42 1.20 2.83 -3.01
C MET A 42 0.88 4.10 -3.80
N LYS A 43 0.60 3.97 -5.10
CA LYS A 43 0.29 5.13 -5.96
C LYS A 43 -1.01 5.82 -5.56
N GLU A 44 -2.04 5.07 -5.20
CA GLU A 44 -3.31 5.60 -4.68
C GLU A 44 -3.08 6.43 -3.41
N THR A 45 -2.32 5.90 -2.45
CA THR A 45 -2.06 6.56 -1.16
C THR A 45 -1.10 7.74 -1.28
N GLU A 46 -0.13 7.67 -2.19
CA GLU A 46 0.84 8.74 -2.45
C GLU A 46 0.17 10.03 -2.95
N ASN A 47 -0.85 9.91 -3.81
CA ASN A 47 -1.60 11.08 -4.29
C ASN A 47 -2.25 11.87 -3.14
N THR A 48 -2.86 11.18 -2.18
CA THR A 48 -3.47 11.84 -1.01
C THR A 48 -2.41 12.46 -0.11
N ILE A 49 -1.31 11.73 0.16
CA ILE A 49 -0.18 12.25 0.94
C ILE A 49 0.39 13.53 0.30
N GLN A 50 0.50 13.56 -1.02
CA GLN A 50 1.01 14.71 -1.76
C GLN A 50 0.08 15.93 -1.62
N GLY A 51 -1.25 15.73 -1.65
CA GLY A 51 -2.22 16.79 -1.38
C GLY A 51 -2.03 17.46 -0.02
N PHE A 52 -1.76 16.68 1.03
CA PHE A 52 -1.47 17.24 2.36
C PHE A 52 -0.11 17.95 2.42
N LYS A 53 0.93 17.39 1.77
CA LYS A 53 2.25 18.07 1.65
C LYS A 53 2.10 19.42 0.97
N GLU A 54 1.26 19.54 -0.04
CA GLU A 54 0.97 20.79 -0.74
C GLU A 54 0.14 21.76 0.13
N LYS A 55 -0.89 21.27 0.84
CA LYS A 55 -1.70 22.07 1.77
C LYS A 55 -0.85 22.72 2.85
N TYR A 56 0.08 21.99 3.43
CA TYR A 56 0.85 22.43 4.61
C TYR A 56 2.28 22.89 4.30
N GLY A 57 2.83 22.55 3.13
CA GLY A 57 4.20 22.91 2.72
C GLY A 57 5.31 22.21 3.53
N ILE A 58 4.99 21.12 4.24
CA ILE A 58 5.91 20.41 5.14
C ILE A 58 5.76 18.89 5.00
N THR A 59 6.67 18.13 5.62
CA THR A 59 6.60 16.67 5.68
C THR A 59 5.54 16.20 6.68
N PHE A 60 5.13 14.93 6.58
CA PHE A 60 4.17 14.35 7.54
C PHE A 60 4.77 14.37 8.96
N GLU A 61 6.06 14.06 9.08
CA GLU A 61 6.78 13.99 10.35
C GLU A 61 6.86 15.36 11.02
N ASP A 62 7.04 16.43 10.24
CA ASP A 62 7.05 17.80 10.76
C ASP A 62 5.64 18.28 11.12
N PHE A 63 4.62 17.87 10.34
CA PHE A 63 3.23 18.13 10.67
C PHE A 63 2.80 17.42 11.97
N GLU A 64 3.16 16.15 12.14
CA GLU A 64 2.89 15.38 13.36
C GLU A 64 3.51 16.06 14.59
N LYS A 65 4.76 16.51 14.52
CA LYS A 65 5.40 17.29 15.59
C LYS A 65 4.66 18.59 15.90
N GLN A 66 4.16 19.30 14.88
CA GLN A 66 3.39 20.53 15.10
C GLN A 66 2.09 20.26 15.86
N ILE A 67 1.39 19.17 15.53
CA ILE A 67 0.15 18.77 16.19
C ILE A 67 0.41 18.36 17.65
N GLU A 68 1.43 17.55 17.89
CA GLU A 68 1.78 17.06 19.22
C GLU A 68 2.32 18.16 20.16
N SER A 69 2.95 19.20 19.59
CA SER A 69 3.49 20.34 20.36
C SER A 69 2.53 21.54 20.46
N ALA A 70 1.34 21.46 19.86
CA ALA A 70 0.38 22.55 19.86
C ALA A 70 -0.19 22.80 21.26
N VAL A 71 -0.05 24.05 21.74
CA VAL A 71 -0.62 24.47 23.03
C VAL A 71 -2.14 24.67 22.93
N LYS A 72 -2.64 25.01 21.73
CA LYS A 72 -4.06 25.22 21.45
C LYS A 72 -4.52 24.25 20.37
N GLU A 73 -5.68 23.64 20.62
CA GLU A 73 -6.32 22.73 19.68
C GLU A 73 -6.85 23.48 18.45
N ASP A 74 -6.58 22.89 17.28
CA ASP A 74 -7.09 23.28 15.98
C ASP A 74 -7.74 22.04 15.35
N PHE A 75 -9.07 21.96 15.43
CA PHE A 75 -9.83 20.77 15.03
C PHE A 75 -9.64 20.43 13.55
N GLU A 76 -9.54 21.42 12.66
CA GLU A 76 -9.31 21.17 11.23
C GLU A 76 -7.96 20.49 11.02
N LYS A 77 -6.92 20.96 11.72
CA LYS A 77 -5.61 20.33 11.64
C LYS A 77 -5.57 18.93 12.24
N TRP A 78 -6.34 18.68 13.30
CA TRP A 78 -6.46 17.35 13.89
C TRP A 78 -7.17 16.36 12.94
N ASP A 79 -8.24 16.79 12.27
CA ASP A 79 -8.94 15.98 11.27
C ASP A 79 -8.00 15.62 10.11
N ASP A 80 -7.30 16.62 9.57
CA ASP A 80 -6.28 16.41 8.53
C ASP A 80 -5.14 15.49 8.99
N TYR A 81 -4.70 15.62 10.25
CA TYR A 81 -3.66 14.77 10.81
C TYR A 81 -4.09 13.31 10.89
N ILE A 82 -5.31 13.04 11.35
CA ILE A 82 -5.84 11.68 11.45
C ILE A 82 -5.90 11.05 10.07
N GLU A 83 -6.41 11.79 9.08
CA GLU A 83 -6.48 11.32 7.70
C GLU A 83 -5.08 11.10 7.11
N TRP A 84 -4.19 12.09 7.18
CA TRP A 84 -2.84 12.00 6.64
C TRP A 84 -2.06 10.85 7.28
N LYS A 85 -2.16 10.66 8.61
CA LYS A 85 -1.52 9.55 9.32
C LYS A 85 -2.02 8.20 8.85
N ALA A 86 -3.31 8.07 8.55
CA ALA A 86 -3.87 6.82 8.02
C ALA A 86 -3.27 6.49 6.64
N TYR A 87 -3.23 7.46 5.72
CA TYR A 87 -2.64 7.27 4.39
C TYR A 87 -1.12 7.03 4.46
N TYR A 88 -0.40 7.77 5.30
CA TYR A 88 1.03 7.59 5.51
C TYR A 88 1.36 6.17 5.98
N LYS A 89 0.62 5.64 6.97
CA LYS A 89 0.75 4.26 7.42
C LYS A 89 0.40 3.25 6.32
N SER A 90 -0.68 3.50 5.57
CA SER A 90 -1.11 2.62 4.48
C SER A 90 -0.05 2.53 3.39
N TYR A 91 0.55 3.67 2.99
CA TYR A 91 1.63 3.72 2.02
C TYR A 91 2.83 2.85 2.47
N HIS A 92 3.28 3.01 3.71
CA HIS A 92 4.41 2.24 4.23
C HIS A 92 4.11 0.74 4.36
N TYR A 93 2.87 0.39 4.69
CA TYR A 93 2.43 -1.00 4.66
C TYR A 93 2.49 -1.57 3.24
N TRP A 94 1.92 -0.90 2.25
CA TRP A 94 1.95 -1.39 0.87
C TRP A 94 3.36 -1.43 0.29
N LYS A 95 4.21 -0.46 0.68
CA LYS A 95 5.62 -0.46 0.34
C LYS A 95 6.35 -1.69 0.86
N SER A 96 6.11 -2.12 2.10
CA SER A 96 6.75 -3.32 2.63
C SER A 96 6.31 -4.59 1.89
N ILE A 97 5.01 -4.70 1.55
CA ILE A 97 4.49 -5.80 0.72
C ILE A 97 5.11 -5.79 -0.67
N HIS A 98 5.23 -4.61 -1.28
CA HIS A 98 5.87 -4.44 -2.58
C HIS A 98 7.32 -4.93 -2.54
N GLU A 99 8.12 -4.41 -1.61
CA GLU A 99 9.52 -4.81 -1.40
C GLU A 99 9.68 -6.31 -1.10
N GLU A 100 8.74 -6.92 -0.37
CA GLU A 100 8.73 -8.36 -0.14
C GLU A 100 8.49 -9.13 -1.44
N SER A 101 7.47 -8.75 -2.20
CA SER A 101 7.12 -9.41 -3.47
C SER A 101 8.23 -9.29 -4.52
N SER A 102 8.92 -8.15 -4.58
CA SER A 102 10.02 -7.90 -5.53
C SER A 102 11.22 -8.83 -5.30
N LYS A 103 11.40 -9.41 -4.10
CA LYS A 103 12.46 -10.40 -3.82
C LYS A 103 12.22 -11.73 -4.54
N TRP A 104 11.01 -11.96 -5.03
CA TRP A 104 10.59 -13.22 -5.64
C TRP A 104 10.37 -13.13 -7.16
N LEU A 105 10.50 -11.93 -7.74
CA LEU A 105 10.49 -11.70 -9.20
C LEU A 105 11.81 -12.15 -9.82
#